data_AF-A0A3P6BB22-F1
#
_entry.id   AF-A0A3P6BB22-F1
#
_cell.length_a   1.000
_cell.length_b   1.000
_cell.length_c   1.000
_cell.angle_alpha   90.00
_cell.angle_beta   90.00
_cell.angle_gamma   90.00
#
_symmetry.space_group_name_H-M   'P 1'
#
loop_
_entity.id
_entity.type
_entity.pdbx_description
1 polymer ?
#
loop_
_entity_poly.entity_id
_entity_poly.type
_entity_poly.pdbx_seq_one_letter_code
_entity_poly.pdbx_strand_id
1 'polypeptide(L)'
;MVPSKPEEVVTVDVSQAKTLLQSDHQYLDVRTEEEFRRGHCVAPKILNVPYMLSTPQGRVKNPNFLDQVSSLLSPTDDILVGCQSGARSLNATSELVAAVRLQESEKHRRWVLGLGGSELSHQQGAAAICKLIILFY
;
A
#
# COMPACT_ATOMS: atom_id res chain seq x y z
N MET A 1 15.28 -22.97 1.57
CA MET A 1 14.38 -22.20 2.44
C MET A 1 14.81 -20.74 2.36
N VAL A 2 14.12 -19.94 1.54
CA VAL A 2 14.27 -18.48 1.61
C VAL A 2 13.26 -17.98 2.65
N PRO A 3 13.67 -17.17 3.64
CA PRO A 3 12.73 -16.63 4.61
C PRO A 3 11.78 -15.67 3.89
N SER A 4 10.49 -15.99 3.90
CA SER A 4 9.42 -15.06 3.56
C SER A 4 9.56 -13.85 4.49
N LYS A 5 9.99 -12.71 3.94
CA LYS A 5 10.04 -11.46 4.71
C LYS A 5 8.63 -11.20 5.26
N PRO A 6 8.49 -10.95 6.57
CA PRO A 6 7.19 -10.63 7.13
C PRO A 6 6.69 -9.32 6.52
N GLU A 7 5.38 -9.26 6.33
CA GLU A 7 4.65 -8.03 6.09
C GLU A 7 4.87 -7.11 7.29
N GLU A 8 5.79 -6.16 7.14
CA GLU A 8 6.29 -5.33 8.23
C GLU A 8 5.67 -3.95 8.13
N VAL A 9 4.68 -3.69 8.98
CA VAL A 9 4.16 -2.33 9.19
C VAL A 9 5.08 -1.61 10.16
N VAL A 10 5.79 -0.59 9.68
CA VAL A 10 6.69 0.22 10.50
C VAL A 10 6.15 1.64 10.62
N THR A 11 6.22 2.23 11.80
CA THR A 11 5.95 3.66 11.96
C THR A 11 7.27 4.41 11.93
N VAL A 12 7.34 5.48 11.14
CA VAL A 12 8.54 6.32 11.06
C VAL A 12 8.17 7.79 11.22
N ASP A 13 9.13 8.58 11.69
CA ASP A 13 8.99 10.03 11.73
C ASP A 13 9.21 10.67 10.34
N VAL A 14 8.89 11.96 10.23
CA VAL A 14 8.98 12.74 8.98
C VAL A 14 10.41 12.78 8.41
N SER A 15 11.44 12.80 9.26
CA SER A 15 12.84 12.85 8.83
C SER A 15 13.29 11.53 8.21
N GLN A 16 12.88 10.41 8.81
CA GLN A 16 13.12 9.07 8.29
C GLN A 16 12.36 8.86 6.97
N ALA A 17 11.09 9.26 6.93
CA ALA A 17 10.30 9.19 5.71
C ALA A 17 10.92 9.96 4.56
N LYS A 18 11.43 11.17 4.82
CA LYS A 18 12.13 11.96 3.78
C LYS A 18 13.30 11.20 3.17
N THR A 19 14.08 10.49 3.99
CA THR A 19 15.20 9.65 3.52
C THR A 19 14.73 8.48 2.67
N LEU A 20 13.63 7.84 3.08
CA LEU A 20 13.03 6.73 2.35
C LEU A 20 12.42 7.17 1.01
N LEU A 21 11.81 8.35 0.95
CA LEU A 21 11.28 8.95 -0.29
C LEU A 21 12.37 9.37 -1.27
N GLN A 22 13.59 9.62 -0.79
CA GLN A 22 14.76 9.81 -1.65
C GLN A 22 15.35 8.47 -2.15
N SER A 23 14.90 7.36 -1.58
CA SER A 23 15.23 6.00 -2.02
C SER A 23 14.15 5.48 -2.98
N ASP A 24 14.05 4.17 -3.20
CA ASP A 24 13.10 3.58 -4.15
C ASP A 24 11.69 3.34 -3.59
N HIS A 25 11.33 4.00 -2.48
CA HIS A 25 10.01 3.83 -1.89
C HIS A 25 8.99 4.74 -2.54
N GLN A 26 7.76 4.25 -2.68
CA GLN A 26 6.66 5.01 -3.25
C GLN A 26 5.84 5.67 -2.14
N TYR A 27 5.45 6.93 -2.31
CA TYR A 27 4.57 7.61 -1.35
C TYR A 27 3.11 7.47 -1.78
N LEU A 28 2.31 6.82 -0.96
CA LEU A 28 0.86 6.78 -1.06
C LEU A 28 0.24 7.80 -0.11
N ASP A 29 -0.19 8.92 -0.67
CA ASP A 29 -0.95 9.94 0.06
C ASP A 29 -2.43 9.56 0.10
N VAL A 30 -2.95 9.27 1.29
CA VAL A 30 -4.35 8.86 1.49
C VAL A 30 -5.29 10.02 1.84
N ARG A 31 -4.80 11.26 1.76
CA ARG A 31 -5.59 12.48 1.95
C ARG A 31 -6.55 12.71 0.78
N THR A 32 -7.52 13.60 0.97
CA THR A 32 -8.42 13.96 -0.14
C THR A 32 -7.65 14.67 -1.25
N GLU A 33 -8.16 14.60 -2.48
CA GLU A 33 -7.51 15.27 -3.62
C GLU A 33 -7.35 16.78 -3.39
N GLU A 34 -8.29 17.41 -2.68
CA GLU A 34 -8.20 18.83 -2.36
C GLU A 34 -7.06 19.13 -1.38
N GLU A 35 -6.85 18.28 -0.37
CA GLU A 35 -5.72 18.38 0.54
C GLU A 35 -4.39 18.21 -0.22
N PHE A 36 -4.34 17.24 -1.13
CA PHE A 36 -3.17 16.96 -1.96
C PHE A 36 -2.84 18.13 -2.91
N ARG A 37 -3.87 18.71 -3.55
CA ARG A 37 -3.74 19.85 -4.48
C ARG A 37 -3.32 21.14 -3.78
N ARG A 38 -3.72 21.34 -2.53
CA ARG A 38 -3.29 22.48 -1.70
C ARG A 38 -1.81 22.41 -1.34
N GLY A 39 -1.25 21.20 -1.27
CA GLY A 39 0.16 20.99 -1.01
C GLY A 39 0.46 19.53 -0.67
N HIS A 40 1.53 19.01 -1.25
CA HIS A 40 2.05 17.68 -1.00
C HIS A 40 3.57 17.70 -0.95
N CYS A 41 4.15 16.66 -0.36
CA CYS A 41 5.59 16.46 -0.39
C CYS A 41 6.05 16.22 -1.84
N VAL A 42 7.16 16.85 -2.23
CA VAL A 42 7.78 16.58 -3.53
C VAL A 42 8.62 15.32 -3.39
N ALA A 43 8.15 14.23 -4.00
CA ALA A 43 8.84 12.94 -4.04
C ALA A 43 8.85 12.39 -5.49
N PRO A 44 9.84 11.55 -5.85
CA PRO A 44 9.98 11.03 -7.22
C PRO A 44 8.79 10.15 -7.66
N LYS A 45 8.24 9.37 -6.72
CA LYS A 45 7.10 8.46 -6.94
C LYS A 45 6.03 8.76 -5.89
N ILE A 46 5.16 9.71 -6.19
CA ILE A 46 4.02 10.07 -5.33
C ILE A 46 2.70 9.73 -6.01
N LEU A 47 1.85 9.03 -5.28
CA LEU A 47 0.51 8.63 -5.68
C LEU A 47 -0.48 9.17 -4.66
N ASN A 48 -1.56 9.79 -5.12
CA ASN A 48 -2.65 10.19 -4.24
C ASN A 48 -3.84 9.27 -4.49
N VAL A 49 -4.22 8.49 -3.47
CA VAL A 49 -5.42 7.66 -3.49
C VAL A 49 -6.20 7.97 -2.22
N PRO A 50 -7.24 8.81 -2.29
CA PRO A 50 -8.00 9.21 -1.12
C PRO A 50 -8.64 8.02 -0.42
N TYR A 51 -8.35 7.85 0.87
CA TYR A 51 -9.05 6.85 1.68
C TYR A 51 -10.50 7.29 2.00
N MET A 52 -10.70 8.61 2.09
CA MET A 52 -12.03 9.21 2.17
C MET A 52 -12.21 10.24 1.06
N LEU A 53 -13.40 10.24 0.46
CA LEU A 53 -13.82 11.21 -0.55
C LEU A 53 -14.57 12.36 0.12
N SER A 54 -14.32 13.58 -0.36
CA SER A 54 -15.06 14.77 0.07
C SER A 54 -16.35 14.87 -0.75
N THR A 55 -17.50 14.85 -0.09
CA THR A 55 -18.82 15.02 -0.73
C THR A 55 -19.53 16.23 -0.11
N PRO A 56 -20.54 16.81 -0.78
CA PRO A 56 -21.34 17.89 -0.19
C PRO A 56 -22.02 17.52 1.14
N GLN A 57 -22.22 16.22 1.39
CA GLN A 57 -22.86 15.68 2.61
C GLN A 57 -21.84 15.33 3.71
N GLY A 58 -20.54 15.48 3.43
CA GLY A 58 -19.46 15.14 4.36
C GLY A 58 -18.41 14.21 3.74
N ARG A 59 -17.61 13.59 4.58
CA ARG A 59 -16.58 12.62 4.16
C ARG A 59 -17.17 11.22 4.11
N VAL A 60 -17.01 10.54 2.99
CA VAL A 60 -17.43 9.14 2.80
C VAL A 60 -16.22 8.28 2.51
N LYS A 61 -16.24 7.02 2.95
CA LYS A 61 -15.15 6.07 2.65
C LYS A 61 -15.11 5.82 1.13
N ASN A 62 -13.91 5.81 0.54
CA ASN A 62 -13.74 5.45 -0.86
C ASN A 62 -13.93 3.94 -1.05
N PRO A 63 -14.98 3.47 -1.75
CA PRO A 63 -15.20 2.04 -1.98
C PRO A 63 -14.16 1.44 -2.93
N ASN A 64 -13.56 2.26 -3.79
CA ASN A 64 -12.61 1.84 -4.83
C ASN A 64 -11.16 1.95 -4.38
N PHE A 65 -10.90 2.19 -3.08
CA PHE A 65 -9.56 2.44 -2.57
C PHE A 65 -8.57 1.30 -2.90
N LEU A 66 -8.96 0.05 -2.62
CA LEU A 66 -8.11 -1.13 -2.86
C LEU A 66 -7.89 -1.37 -4.37
N ASP A 67 -8.91 -1.17 -5.19
CA ASP A 67 -8.81 -1.34 -6.64
C ASP A 67 -7.87 -0.28 -7.25
N GLN A 68 -7.99 0.97 -6.81
CA GLN A 68 -7.10 2.04 -7.23
C GLN A 68 -5.65 1.77 -6.80
N VAL A 69 -5.42 1.35 -5.54
CA VAL A 69 -4.08 1.01 -5.07
C VAL A 69 -3.51 -0.17 -5.85
N SER A 70 -4.25 -1.26 -6.03
CA SER A 70 -3.77 -2.43 -6.78
C SER A 70 -3.53 -2.18 -8.27
N SER A 71 -4.18 -1.17 -8.86
CA SER A 71 -3.93 -0.75 -10.24
C SER A 71 -2.65 0.06 -10.41
N LEU A 72 -2.18 0.73 -9.34
CA LEU A 72 -1.04 1.64 -9.34
C LEU A 72 0.21 1.05 -8.69
N LEU A 73 0.03 0.15 -7.72
CA LEU A 73 1.06 -0.41 -6.86
C LEU A 73 1.04 -1.93 -6.94
N SER A 74 2.22 -2.53 -7.03
CA SER A 74 2.40 -3.97 -6.86
C SER A 74 2.37 -4.33 -5.37
N PRO A 75 1.82 -5.49 -4.98
CA PRO A 75 1.94 -5.99 -3.61
C PRO A 75 3.40 -6.29 -3.18
N THR A 76 4.37 -6.18 -4.09
CA THR A 76 5.81 -6.29 -3.81
C THR A 76 6.51 -4.94 -3.66
N ASP A 77 5.80 -3.83 -3.83
CA ASP A 77 6.39 -2.50 -3.73
C ASP A 77 6.51 -2.06 -2.27
N ASP A 78 7.61 -1.42 -1.93
CA ASP A 78 7.79 -0.76 -0.64
C ASP A 78 7.10 0.61 -0.66
N ILE A 79 6.10 0.77 0.20
CA ILE A 79 5.20 1.95 0.17
C ILE A 79 5.18 2.70 1.50
N LEU A 80 5.25 4.03 1.42
CA LEU A 80 5.02 4.93 2.53
C LEU A 80 3.59 5.45 2.45
N VAL A 81 2.76 5.11 3.44
CA VAL A 81 1.38 5.56 3.53
C VAL A 81 1.31 6.76 4.47
N GLY A 82 0.93 7.91 3.92
CA GLY A 82 0.88 9.17 4.67
C GLY A 82 -0.51 9.75 4.79
N CYS A 83 -0.82 10.30 5.96
CA CYS A 83 -1.98 11.18 6.14
C CYS A 83 -1.67 12.31 7.13
N GLN A 84 -2.56 13.30 7.24
CA GLN A 84 -2.33 14.48 8.08
C GLN A 84 -2.25 14.17 9.59
N SER A 85 -2.99 13.17 10.08
CA SER A 85 -3.19 12.94 11.52
C SER A 85 -2.86 11.51 11.99
N GLY A 86 -2.29 10.68 11.12
CA GLY A 86 -1.98 9.27 11.39
C GLY A 86 -3.15 8.28 11.39
N ALA A 87 -4.35 8.68 11.82
CA ALA A 87 -5.49 7.74 11.94
C ALA A 87 -5.95 7.17 10.59
N ARG A 88 -5.94 7.97 9.52
CA ARG A 88 -6.35 7.52 8.18
C ARG A 88 -5.33 6.56 7.57
N SER A 89 -4.05 6.85 7.74
CA SER A 89 -2.97 5.99 7.24
C SER A 89 -2.93 4.65 7.96
N LEU A 90 -3.18 4.62 9.28
CA LEU A 90 -3.29 3.35 10.02
C LEU A 90 -4.43 2.46 9.50
N ASN A 91 -5.61 3.04 9.28
CA ASN A 91 -6.77 2.30 8.76
C ASN A 91 -6.53 1.81 7.32
N ALA A 92 -6.00 2.68 6.45
CA ALA A 92 -5.64 2.33 5.09
C ALA A 92 -4.60 1.20 5.06
N THR A 93 -3.54 1.30 5.88
CA THR A 93 -2.51 0.27 6.01
C THR A 93 -3.07 -1.07 6.46
N SER A 94 -3.97 -1.06 7.45
CA SER A 94 -4.62 -2.30 7.92
C SER A 94 -5.45 -2.97 6.83
N GLU A 95 -6.15 -2.19 6.01
CA GLU A 95 -6.93 -2.73 4.87
C GLU A 95 -6.03 -3.26 3.75
N LEU A 96 -4.93 -2.56 3.44
CA LEU A 96 -3.95 -3.03 2.45
C LEU A 96 -3.32 -4.35 2.89
N VAL A 97 -2.93 -4.45 4.15
CA VAL A 97 -2.35 -5.66 4.73
C VAL A 97 -3.33 -6.84 4.67
N ALA A 98 -4.59 -6.60 5.04
CA ALA A 98 -5.63 -7.61 4.93
C ALA A 98 -5.86 -8.06 3.47
N ALA A 99 -5.85 -7.12 2.52
CA ALA A 99 -6.04 -7.42 1.10
C ALA A 99 -4.89 -8.27 0.54
N VAL A 100 -3.64 -7.93 0.85
CA VAL A 100 -2.45 -8.68 0.44
C VAL A 100 -2.49 -10.10 1.00
N ARG A 101 -2.83 -10.26 2.28
CA ARG A 101 -2.97 -11.57 2.91
C ARG A 101 -4.04 -12.45 2.26
N LEU A 102 -5.16 -11.86 1.82
CA LEU A 102 -6.21 -12.59 1.11
C LEU A 102 -5.76 -13.05 -0.27
N GLN A 103 -5.03 -12.22 -1.02
CA GLN A 103 -4.49 -12.61 -2.32
C GLN A 103 -3.49 -13.78 -2.22
N GLU A 104 -2.61 -13.76 -1.22
CA GLU A 104 -1.69 -14.86 -0.95
C GLU A 104 -2.43 -16.16 -0.58
N SER A 105 -3.47 -16.05 0.25
CA SER A 105 -4.37 -17.16 0.59
C SER A 105 -5.06 -17.76 -0.64
N GLU A 106 -5.64 -16.94 -1.50
CA GLU A 106 -6.33 -17.40 -2.71
C GLU A 106 -5.37 -18.04 -3.71
N LYS A 107 -4.18 -17.45 -3.89
CA LYS A 107 -3.10 -18.01 -4.72
C LYS A 107 -2.63 -19.37 -4.18
N HIS A 108 -2.43 -19.48 -2.88
CA HIS A 108 -2.08 -20.75 -2.22
C HIS A 108 -3.20 -21.79 -2.42
N ARG A 109 -4.46 -21.41 -2.21
CA ARG A 109 -5.62 -22.30 -2.42
C ARG A 109 -5.73 -22.75 -3.88
N ARG A 110 -5.49 -21.86 -4.84
CA ARG A 110 -5.49 -22.16 -6.28
C ARG A 110 -4.40 -23.18 -6.64
N TRP A 111 -3.22 -23.07 -6.01
CA TRP A 111 -2.12 -24.02 -6.17
C TRP A 111 -2.45 -25.39 -5.56
N VAL A 112 -2.97 -25.42 -4.33
CA VAL A 112 -3.39 -26.66 -3.65
C VAL A 112 -4.48 -27.41 -4.42
N LEU A 113 -5.43 -26.69 -5.04
CA LEU A 113 -6.51 -27.27 -5.83
C LEU A 113 -6.10 -27.68 -7.26
N GLY A 114 -4.84 -27.49 -7.67
CA GLY A 114 -4.34 -27.95 -8.96
C GLY A 114 -4.97 -27.27 -10.19
N LEU A 115 -5.59 -26.10 -10.03
CA LEU A 115 -6.25 -25.36 -11.11
C LEU A 115 -5.30 -24.42 -11.89
N GLY A 116 -3.98 -24.51 -11.67
CA GLY A 116 -2.96 -23.74 -12.36
C GLY A 116 -2.26 -24.56 -13.45
N GLY A 117 -2.73 -24.43 -14.70
CA GLY A 117 -2.14 -25.06 -15.88
C GLY A 117 -0.75 -24.50 -16.24
N SER A 118 0.04 -25.36 -16.87
CA SER A 118 1.47 -25.30 -17.21
C SER A 118 1.92 -24.14 -18.10
N GLU A 119 3.00 -23.44 -17.70
CA GLU A 119 4.21 -23.17 -18.49
C GLU A 119 5.30 -22.61 -17.56
N LEU A 120 6.54 -23.06 -17.74
CA LEU A 120 7.68 -22.96 -16.83
C LEU A 120 8.39 -21.59 -16.90
N SER A 121 8.81 -21.03 -15.76
CA SER A 121 10.23 -20.78 -15.45
C SER A 121 10.36 -19.99 -14.14
N HIS A 122 11.04 -20.60 -13.16
CA HIS A 122 11.89 -19.95 -12.18
C HIS A 122 11.41 -18.60 -11.60
N GLN A 123 10.45 -18.61 -10.67
CA GLN A 123 10.46 -17.66 -9.57
C GLN A 123 9.74 -18.28 -8.37
N GLN A 124 10.46 -19.11 -7.62
CA GLN A 124 10.06 -19.49 -6.27
C GLN A 124 9.82 -18.21 -5.44
N GLY A 125 8.60 -18.05 -4.93
CA GLY A 125 8.30 -17.27 -3.73
C GLY A 125 8.51 -15.76 -3.83
N ALA A 126 7.60 -15.05 -4.51
CA ALA A 126 7.26 -13.71 -4.06
C ALA A 126 6.15 -13.86 -3.02
N ALA A 127 6.52 -13.99 -1.74
CA ALA A 127 5.68 -13.37 -0.73
C ALA A 127 5.56 -11.91 -1.13
N ALA A 128 4.36 -11.35 -1.16
CA ALA A 128 4.15 -9.92 -1.31
C ALA A 128 4.94 -9.18 -0.22
N ILE A 129 6.15 -8.70 -0.54
CA ILE A 129 6.97 -7.92 0.37
C ILE A 129 6.43 -6.50 0.24
N CYS A 130 5.37 -6.19 0.98
CA CYS A 130 4.89 -4.83 1.08
C CYS A 130 5.34 -4.31 2.45
N LYS A 131 6.41 -3.52 2.48
CA LYS A 131 6.77 -2.77 3.69
C LYS A 131 5.91 -1.53 3.73
N LEU A 132 4.94 -1.49 4.66
CA LEU A 132 4.07 -0.34 4.83
C LEU A 132 4.62 0.56 5.93
N ILE A 133 4.81 1.82 5.58
CA ILE A 133 5.36 2.80 6.51
C ILE A 133 4.32 3.87 6.81
N ILE A 134 3.92 4.01 8.07
CA ILE A 134 2.95 5.02 8.51
C ILE A 134 3.69 6.31 8.85
N LEU A 135 3.38 7.38 8.10
CA LEU A 135 3.84 8.73 8.43
C LEU A 135 2.86 9.41 9.41
N PHE A 136 3.38 9.92 10.52
CA PHE A 136 2.70 10.89 11.38
C PHE A 136 3.31 12.27 11.14
N TYR A 137 2.45 13.26 10.90
CA TYR A 137 2.83 14.68 10.77
C TYR A 137 2.84 15.37 12.13
#